data_AF-A0A2I2FHX2-F1
#
_entry.id   AF-A0A2I2FHX2-F1
#
_cell.length_a   1.000
_cell.length_b   1.000
_cell.length_c   1.000
_cell.angle_alpha   90.00
_cell.angle_beta   90.00
_cell.angle_gamma   90.00
#
_symmetry.space_group_name_H-M   'P 1'
#
loop_
_entity.id
_entity.type
_entity.pdbx_description
1 polymer ?
#
loop_
_entity_poly.entity_id
_entity_poly.type
_entity_poly.pdbx_seq_one_letter_code
_entity_poly.pdbx_strand_id
1 'polypeptide(L)'
;MQPPLSQSHLMENMDDASTSSGESGMTPTHTSLLEPPYADPDPPPYPAPAAVAPHKGATFIIRDPESSLVITLKDGKVGLAPANKESAWTYNSDDGLGSHWRCVESKDRWLGFYNAVSGGFLGHDNNKKEWRFIAKAETHRQWEYFCVRQHPDGGHELLVKHWDGFRAMQVGGDMGRDLVVAGEGHSGTAWEFLKVCSEI
;
A
#
# COMPACT_ATOMS: atom_id res chain seq x y z
N MET A 1 67.13 -1.05 57.51
CA MET A 1 67.20 -2.11 56.48
C MET A 1 66.09 -1.86 55.46
N GLN A 2 66.40 -2.13 54.18
CA GLN A 2 65.75 -1.79 52.90
C GLN A 2 64.22 -1.63 52.81
N PRO A 3 63.77 -0.87 51.80
CA PRO A 3 62.59 -1.17 50.98
C PRO A 3 62.99 -1.25 49.45
N PRO A 4 62.06 -1.33 48.47
CA PRO A 4 61.52 -2.61 47.98
C PRO A 4 61.35 -2.70 46.43
N LEU A 5 60.65 -3.78 46.00
CA LEU A 5 59.85 -3.99 44.76
C LEU A 5 60.56 -4.23 43.40
N SER A 6 60.15 -5.30 42.68
CA SER A 6 59.47 -5.22 41.36
C SER A 6 59.23 -6.60 40.66
N GLN A 7 57.96 -6.79 40.23
CA GLN A 7 57.39 -7.33 38.96
C GLN A 7 57.84 -8.59 38.19
N SER A 8 56.86 -9.04 37.37
CA SER A 8 56.89 -9.78 36.07
C SER A 8 56.49 -11.27 36.16
N HIS A 9 55.90 -11.97 35.18
CA HIS A 9 55.83 -11.83 33.71
C HIS A 9 54.84 -12.88 33.10
N LEU A 10 54.23 -12.54 31.95
CA LEU A 10 53.76 -13.30 30.75
C LEU A 10 53.07 -14.69 30.73
N MET A 11 52.09 -14.76 29.79
CA MET A 11 51.83 -15.73 28.68
C MET A 11 52.63 -17.05 28.67
N GLU A 12 52.14 -18.20 28.23
CA GLU A 12 51.25 -18.62 27.14
C GLU A 12 51.04 -20.16 27.31
N ASN A 13 50.07 -20.77 26.63
CA ASN A 13 50.28 -22.04 25.88
C ASN A 13 48.95 -22.54 25.27
N MET A 14 48.92 -22.52 23.94
CA MET A 14 48.12 -23.41 23.09
C MET A 14 48.61 -24.85 23.27
N ASP A 15 47.74 -25.85 23.06
CA ASP A 15 48.01 -26.96 22.12
C ASP A 15 46.78 -27.88 22.01
N ASP A 16 46.34 -28.05 20.76
CA ASP A 16 45.36 -29.00 20.27
C ASP A 16 45.87 -30.45 20.35
N ALA A 17 45.00 -31.40 20.71
CA ALA A 17 45.08 -32.77 20.17
C ALA A 17 43.76 -33.54 20.34
N SER A 18 43.24 -33.97 19.20
CA SER A 18 42.02 -34.76 18.95
C SER A 18 42.00 -36.17 19.55
N THR A 19 40.79 -36.71 19.76
CA THR A 19 40.25 -37.94 19.13
C THR A 19 39.46 -38.85 20.10
N SER A 20 38.20 -39.14 19.72
CA SER A 20 37.42 -40.37 19.98
C SER A 20 37.15 -40.74 21.43
N SER A 21 36.00 -41.25 21.88
CA SER A 21 34.87 -41.99 21.31
C SER A 21 33.82 -42.00 22.43
N GLY A 22 32.52 -42.02 22.13
CA GLY A 22 31.78 -43.25 22.39
C GLY A 22 30.96 -43.20 23.67
N GLU A 23 29.66 -42.96 23.47
CA GLU A 23 28.53 -43.59 24.15
C GLU A 23 28.27 -43.42 25.66
N SER A 24 27.05 -42.91 25.87
CA SER A 24 26.01 -43.47 26.75
C SER A 24 25.86 -42.85 28.14
N GLY A 25 24.78 -42.08 28.26
CA GLY A 25 23.76 -42.40 29.26
C GLY A 25 24.01 -41.90 30.67
N MET A 26 23.84 -40.61 30.89
CA MET A 26 23.41 -40.04 32.17
C MET A 26 22.49 -38.85 31.90
N THR A 27 21.17 -39.05 31.89
CA THR A 27 20.20 -37.94 32.00
C THR A 27 20.26 -37.35 33.41
N PRO A 28 20.44 -36.03 33.60
CA PRO A 28 20.19 -35.39 34.87
C PRO A 28 18.76 -34.82 34.93
N THR A 29 18.04 -35.28 35.95
CA THR A 29 16.85 -34.73 36.62
C THR A 29 16.39 -33.34 36.18
N HIS A 30 15.19 -33.28 35.59
CA HIS A 30 14.48 -32.04 35.27
C HIS A 30 14.05 -31.33 36.56
N THR A 31 14.69 -30.20 36.88
CA THR A 31 14.13 -29.24 37.84
C THR A 31 13.16 -28.36 37.06
N SER A 32 11.86 -28.65 37.16
CA SER A 32 10.82 -27.76 36.61
C SER A 32 10.83 -26.45 37.40
N LEU A 33 11.45 -25.41 36.85
CA LEU A 33 11.09 -24.05 37.20
C LEU A 33 9.64 -23.85 36.76
N LEU A 34 8.77 -23.46 37.68
CA LEU A 34 7.42 -23.02 37.36
C LEU A 34 7.55 -21.75 36.51
N GLU A 35 7.53 -21.90 35.19
CA GLU A 35 7.29 -20.79 34.28
C GLU A 35 5.91 -20.21 34.64
N PRO A 36 5.80 -18.91 34.95
CA PRO A 36 4.49 -18.28 35.04
C PRO A 36 3.79 -18.50 33.70
N PRO A 37 2.45 -18.70 33.67
CA PRO A 37 1.75 -18.94 32.43
C PRO A 37 2.07 -17.78 31.50
N TYR A 38 2.80 -18.08 30.42
CA TYR A 38 2.86 -17.22 29.25
C TYR A 38 1.40 -17.10 28.81
N ALA A 39 0.72 -16.07 29.30
CA ALA A 39 -0.40 -15.54 28.57
C ALA A 39 0.22 -15.16 27.24
N ASP A 40 -0.16 -15.88 26.19
CA ASP A 40 0.10 -15.43 24.83
C ASP A 40 -0.32 -13.95 24.81
N PRO A 41 0.59 -13.01 24.56
CA PRO A 41 0.19 -11.63 24.43
C PRO A 41 -0.88 -11.61 23.34
N ASP A 42 -2.05 -11.04 23.66
CA ASP A 42 -3.10 -10.87 22.66
C ASP A 42 -2.43 -10.38 21.38
N PRO A 43 -2.66 -11.04 20.23
CA PRO A 43 -2.07 -10.61 18.98
C PRO A 43 -2.36 -9.11 18.86
N PRO A 44 -1.35 -8.29 18.52
CA PRO A 44 -1.56 -6.85 18.40
C PRO A 44 -2.83 -6.65 17.57
N PRO A 45 -3.74 -5.74 17.97
CA PRO A 45 -5.01 -5.57 17.30
C PRO A 45 -4.73 -5.55 15.81
N TYR A 46 -5.21 -6.58 15.10
CA TYR A 46 -4.92 -6.77 13.69
C TYR A 46 -5.07 -5.42 13.01
N PRO A 47 -4.11 -4.98 12.17
CA PRO A 47 -4.28 -3.72 11.46
C PRO A 47 -5.67 -3.73 10.82
N ALA A 48 -6.36 -2.59 10.89
CA ALA A 48 -7.72 -2.41 10.39
C ALA A 48 -7.93 -3.24 9.11
N PRO A 49 -9.06 -3.98 8.98
CA PRO A 49 -9.27 -4.99 7.96
C PRO A 49 -8.64 -4.54 6.64
N ALA A 50 -7.60 -5.29 6.22
CA ALA A 50 -6.71 -4.87 5.14
C ALA A 50 -7.57 -4.35 3.99
N ALA A 51 -7.46 -3.05 3.72
CA ALA A 51 -8.19 -2.44 2.62
C ALA A 51 -7.92 -3.29 1.37
N VAL A 52 -8.96 -3.64 0.62
CA VAL A 52 -8.82 -4.56 -0.51
C VAL A 52 -7.98 -3.88 -1.58
N ALA A 53 -6.81 -4.44 -1.89
CA ALA A 53 -6.01 -3.96 -3.01
C ALA A 53 -6.75 -4.21 -4.34
N PRO A 54 -6.76 -3.22 -5.25
CA PRO A 54 -7.37 -3.38 -6.55
C PRO A 54 -6.61 -4.43 -7.37
N HIS A 55 -7.34 -5.21 -8.14
CA HIS A 55 -6.78 -6.25 -8.99
C HIS A 55 -7.50 -6.29 -10.33
N LYS A 56 -6.79 -6.80 -11.34
CA LYS A 56 -7.26 -6.95 -12.71
C LYS A 56 -8.67 -7.53 -12.79
N GLY A 57 -9.52 -6.89 -13.58
CA GLY A 57 -10.88 -7.35 -13.91
C GLY A 57 -11.96 -6.91 -12.92
N ALA A 58 -11.59 -6.57 -11.69
CA ALA A 58 -12.55 -6.03 -10.72
C ALA A 58 -12.88 -4.57 -11.03
N THR A 59 -14.05 -4.13 -10.60
CA THR A 59 -14.52 -2.74 -10.71
C THR A 59 -14.69 -2.17 -9.31
N PHE A 60 -14.26 -0.93 -9.14
CA PHE A 60 -14.24 -0.27 -7.85
C PHE A 60 -14.84 1.11 -7.94
N ILE A 61 -15.45 1.51 -6.83
CA ILE A 61 -15.55 2.91 -6.45
C ILE A 61 -14.31 3.26 -5.65
N ILE A 62 -13.68 4.37 -5.98
CA ILE A 62 -12.47 4.86 -5.30
C ILE A 62 -12.88 6.03 -4.42
N ARG A 63 -12.76 5.89 -3.10
CA ARG A 63 -13.27 6.82 -2.10
C ARG A 63 -12.13 7.48 -1.34
N ASP A 64 -12.25 8.78 -1.08
CA ASP A 64 -11.47 9.46 -0.06
C ASP A 64 -12.11 9.19 1.31
N PRO A 65 -11.41 8.51 2.25
CA PRO A 65 -11.97 8.18 3.56
C PRO A 65 -12.31 9.42 4.40
N GLU A 66 -11.59 10.53 4.23
CA GLU A 66 -11.78 11.74 5.05
C GLU A 66 -13.09 12.44 4.69
N SER A 67 -13.29 12.75 3.40
CA SER A 67 -14.50 13.43 2.94
C SER A 67 -15.67 12.49 2.61
N SER A 68 -15.43 11.18 2.53
CA SER A 68 -16.35 10.18 1.98
C SER A 68 -16.78 10.44 0.53
N LEU A 69 -16.13 11.37 -0.18
CA LEU A 69 -16.37 11.63 -1.58
C LEU A 69 -15.67 10.58 -2.44
N VAL A 70 -16.18 10.36 -3.65
CA VAL A 70 -15.65 9.34 -4.55
C VAL A 70 -15.09 9.98 -5.82
N ILE A 71 -14.12 9.32 -6.45
CA ILE A 71 -13.60 9.73 -7.75
C ILE A 71 -14.67 9.50 -8.80
N THR A 72 -15.05 10.56 -9.50
CA THR A 72 -16.11 10.59 -10.50
C THR A 72 -15.60 11.19 -11.81
N LEU A 73 -16.33 10.91 -12.90
CA LEU A 73 -16.20 11.56 -14.18
C LEU A 73 -17.53 12.23 -14.54
N LYS A 74 -17.77 13.39 -13.93
CA LYS A 74 -18.99 14.16 -14.16
C LYS A 74 -18.74 15.23 -15.23
N ASP A 75 -19.61 15.30 -16.23
CA ASP A 75 -19.53 16.28 -17.33
C ASP A 75 -18.14 16.28 -18.02
N GLY A 76 -17.53 15.10 -18.15
CA GLY A 76 -16.21 14.91 -18.75
C GLY A 76 -15.02 15.42 -17.92
N LYS A 77 -15.25 15.76 -16.64
CA LYS A 77 -14.21 16.20 -15.70
C LYS A 77 -14.03 15.18 -14.58
N VAL A 78 -12.78 14.83 -14.32
CA VAL A 78 -12.41 13.99 -13.17
C VAL A 78 -12.39 14.85 -11.91
N GLY A 79 -13.02 14.37 -10.84
CA GLY A 79 -13.02 15.04 -9.55
C GLY A 79 -13.79 14.27 -8.49
N LEU A 80 -13.92 14.87 -7.30
CA LEU A 80 -14.63 14.30 -6.17
C LEU A 80 -16.09 14.75 -6.12
N ALA A 81 -16.99 13.80 -5.92
CA ALA A 81 -18.41 14.07 -5.69
C ALA A 81 -19.03 13.07 -4.69
N PRO A 82 -20.16 13.44 -4.04
CA PRO A 82 -20.89 12.50 -3.20
C PRO A 82 -21.41 11.34 -4.04
N ALA A 83 -21.20 10.10 -3.59
CA ALA A 83 -21.85 8.94 -4.17
C ALA A 83 -23.32 8.87 -3.75
N ASN A 84 -24.20 8.44 -4.64
CA ASN A 84 -25.57 8.11 -4.26
C ASN A 84 -25.61 6.68 -3.65
N LYS A 85 -25.92 6.60 -2.35
CA LYS A 85 -25.78 5.35 -1.59
C LYS A 85 -26.62 4.17 -2.12
N GLU A 86 -27.72 4.47 -2.81
CA GLU A 86 -28.66 3.43 -3.28
C GLU A 86 -28.24 2.80 -4.60
N SER A 87 -27.57 3.52 -5.49
CA SER A 87 -27.24 3.00 -6.82
C SER A 87 -25.76 2.80 -7.05
N ALA A 88 -24.89 3.61 -6.44
CA ALA A 88 -23.48 3.63 -6.82
C ALA A 88 -22.76 2.27 -6.65
N TRP A 89 -23.23 1.37 -5.78
CA TRP A 89 -22.57 0.08 -5.50
C TRP A 89 -23.06 -1.06 -6.40
N THR A 90 -24.01 -0.78 -7.30
CA THR A 90 -24.57 -1.75 -8.23
C THR A 90 -23.99 -1.55 -9.61
N TYR A 91 -23.55 -2.65 -10.22
CA TYR A 91 -23.06 -2.64 -11.60
C TYR A 91 -24.15 -2.11 -12.56
N ASN A 92 -23.78 -1.16 -13.43
CA ASN A 92 -24.67 -0.47 -14.38
C ASN A 92 -25.66 0.55 -13.78
N SER A 93 -25.47 1.01 -12.54
CA SER A 93 -26.18 2.21 -12.10
C SER A 93 -25.72 3.42 -12.91
N ASP A 94 -26.63 4.06 -13.65
CA ASP A 94 -26.36 5.39 -14.18
C ASP A 94 -26.64 6.42 -13.08
N ASP A 95 -25.65 6.63 -12.21
CA ASP A 95 -25.67 7.72 -11.23
C ASP A 95 -25.38 9.08 -11.88
N GLY A 96 -25.09 9.12 -13.19
CA GLY A 96 -24.61 10.29 -13.91
C GLY A 96 -23.24 10.79 -13.44
N LEU A 97 -22.56 10.07 -12.55
CA LEU A 97 -21.28 10.45 -11.98
C LEU A 97 -20.12 9.73 -12.66
N GLY A 98 -20.36 8.57 -13.30
CA GLY A 98 -19.27 7.78 -13.89
C GLY A 98 -18.25 7.37 -12.82
N SER A 99 -18.73 6.92 -11.67
CA SER A 99 -17.94 6.60 -10.48
C SER A 99 -17.27 5.21 -10.52
N HIS A 100 -17.60 4.40 -11.53
CA HIS A 100 -17.16 3.01 -11.68
C HIS A 100 -15.85 2.90 -12.46
N TRP A 101 -14.79 2.47 -11.78
CA TRP A 101 -13.46 2.30 -12.33
C TRP A 101 -13.07 0.83 -12.42
N ARG A 102 -13.03 0.29 -13.64
CA ARG A 102 -12.54 -1.05 -13.90
C ARG A 102 -11.03 -1.08 -13.82
N CYS A 103 -10.49 -1.92 -12.95
CA CYS A 103 -9.07 -2.15 -12.85
C CYS A 103 -8.61 -3.04 -14.03
N VAL A 104 -7.73 -2.51 -14.86
CA VAL A 104 -7.13 -3.19 -16.01
C VAL A 104 -5.66 -3.40 -15.72
N GLU A 105 -5.09 -4.48 -16.23
CA GLU A 105 -3.66 -4.75 -16.15
C GLU A 105 -3.09 -4.97 -17.55
N SER A 106 -2.02 -4.24 -17.88
CA SER A 106 -1.31 -4.39 -19.15
C SER A 106 -0.48 -5.67 -19.18
N LYS A 107 0.07 -6.02 -20.35
CA LYS A 107 0.98 -7.17 -20.48
C LYS A 107 2.23 -7.04 -19.61
N ASP A 108 2.67 -5.80 -19.39
CA ASP A 108 3.84 -5.46 -18.57
C ASP A 108 3.47 -5.22 -17.10
N ARG A 109 2.29 -5.68 -16.67
CA ARG A 109 1.84 -5.69 -15.26
C ARG A 109 1.59 -4.30 -14.66
N TRP A 110 1.41 -3.29 -15.51
CA TRP A 110 0.94 -1.98 -15.07
C TRP A 110 -0.56 -2.03 -14.82
N LEU A 111 -1.01 -1.49 -13.68
CA LEU A 111 -2.43 -1.28 -13.45
C LEU A 111 -2.91 -0.01 -14.18
N GLY A 112 -4.20 0.03 -14.48
CA GLY A 112 -4.91 1.18 -15.01
C GLY A 112 -6.34 1.17 -14.54
N PHE A 113 -6.97 2.34 -14.52
CA PHE A 113 -8.34 2.50 -14.08
C PHE A 113 -9.17 3.02 -15.24
N TYR A 114 -9.98 2.14 -15.81
CA TYR A 114 -10.83 2.41 -16.97
C TYR A 114 -12.22 2.79 -16.52
N ASN A 115 -12.72 3.95 -16.92
CA ASN A 115 -14.07 4.37 -16.58
C ASN A 115 -15.10 3.50 -17.32
N ALA A 116 -16.01 2.87 -16.58
CA ALA A 116 -16.98 1.94 -17.16
C ALA A 116 -18.05 2.63 -18.04
N VAL A 117 -18.26 3.95 -17.88
CA VAL A 117 -19.28 4.72 -18.59
C VAL A 117 -18.69 5.46 -19.80
N SER A 118 -17.64 6.26 -19.60
CA SER A 118 -17.05 7.06 -20.68
C SER A 118 -16.12 6.26 -21.60
N GLY A 119 -15.61 5.14 -21.11
CA GLY A 119 -14.63 4.35 -21.82
C GLY A 119 -13.22 4.96 -21.89
N GLY A 120 -12.88 5.90 -20.99
CA GLY A 120 -11.55 6.50 -20.88
C GLY A 120 -10.74 5.97 -19.69
N PHE A 121 -9.44 5.80 -19.88
CA PHE A 121 -8.49 5.53 -18.80
C PHE A 121 -8.18 6.79 -18.00
N LEU A 122 -8.17 6.64 -16.68
CA LEU A 122 -7.63 7.61 -15.74
C LEU A 122 -6.13 7.75 -15.96
N GLY A 123 -5.65 8.99 -16.08
CA GLY A 123 -4.25 9.35 -16.22
C GLY A 123 -4.07 10.82 -15.89
N HIS A 124 -2.87 11.37 -16.05
CA HIS A 124 -2.61 12.79 -15.83
C HIS A 124 -2.48 13.56 -17.17
N ASP A 125 -2.76 14.86 -17.14
CA ASP A 125 -2.55 15.76 -18.29
C ASP A 125 -1.08 16.18 -18.43
N ASN A 126 -0.77 17.14 -19.31
CA ASN A 126 0.58 17.71 -19.48
C ASN A 126 0.64 19.17 -19.01
N ASN A 127 -0.25 19.57 -18.09
CA ASN A 127 -0.28 20.94 -17.62
C ASN A 127 0.82 21.14 -16.57
N LYS A 128 1.95 21.71 -17.01
CA LYS A 128 3.13 21.93 -16.17
C LYS A 128 2.90 22.86 -14.96
N LYS A 129 1.80 23.62 -14.93
CA LYS A 129 1.46 24.45 -13.76
C LYS A 129 0.88 23.59 -12.64
N GLU A 130 -0.04 22.70 -13.02
CA GLU A 130 -0.70 21.76 -12.12
C GLU A 130 -1.05 20.51 -12.92
N TRP A 131 -0.31 19.43 -12.67
CA TRP A 131 -0.57 18.13 -13.26
C TRP A 131 -1.89 17.59 -12.71
N ARG A 132 -2.93 17.56 -13.55
CA ARG A 132 -4.29 17.17 -13.14
C ARG A 132 -4.65 15.83 -13.72
N PHE A 133 -5.46 15.06 -12.98
CA PHE A 133 -5.99 13.81 -13.52
C PHE A 133 -7.14 14.06 -14.48
N ILE A 134 -7.18 13.25 -15.54
CA ILE A 134 -8.18 13.24 -16.60
C ILE A 134 -8.55 11.79 -16.94
N ALA A 135 -9.69 11.58 -17.59
CA ALA A 135 -10.13 10.25 -18.03
C ALA A 135 -10.57 10.27 -19.49
N LYS A 136 -9.60 10.47 -20.39
CA LYS A 136 -9.84 10.66 -21.85
C LYS A 136 -9.09 9.68 -22.74
N ALA A 137 -8.10 8.96 -22.20
CA ALA A 137 -7.27 8.09 -23.02
C ALA A 137 -8.03 6.81 -23.37
N GLU A 138 -8.11 6.47 -24.65
CA GLU A 138 -8.71 5.21 -25.12
C GLU A 138 -7.76 4.02 -24.94
N THR A 139 -6.46 4.31 -24.73
CA THR A 139 -5.41 3.30 -24.61
C THR A 139 -4.70 3.42 -23.28
N HIS A 140 -4.41 2.28 -22.67
CA HIS A 140 -3.60 2.20 -21.46
C HIS A 140 -2.12 2.40 -21.78
N ARG A 141 -1.59 3.61 -21.53
CA ARG A 141 -0.18 3.96 -21.78
C ARG A 141 0.44 4.59 -20.54
N GLN A 142 1.66 5.11 -20.69
CA GLN A 142 2.52 5.52 -19.59
C GLN A 142 1.88 6.53 -18.63
N TRP A 143 0.99 7.41 -19.10
CA TRP A 143 0.34 8.40 -18.23
C TRP A 143 -0.87 7.83 -17.47
N GLU A 144 -1.34 6.65 -17.89
CA GLU A 144 -2.42 5.88 -17.31
C GLU A 144 -1.91 4.66 -16.52
N TYR A 145 -0.59 4.51 -16.39
CA TYR A 145 0.03 3.42 -15.63
C TYR A 145 0.06 3.77 -14.15
N PHE A 146 -0.53 2.89 -13.34
CA PHE A 146 -0.55 2.99 -11.90
C PHE A 146 0.21 1.85 -11.23
N CYS A 147 0.87 2.21 -10.13
CA CYS A 147 1.27 1.31 -9.06
C CYS A 147 0.38 1.63 -7.85
N VAL A 148 -0.11 0.60 -7.16
CA VAL A 148 -0.92 0.77 -5.95
C VAL A 148 -0.14 0.19 -4.78
N ARG A 149 -0.05 0.95 -3.69
CA ARG A 149 0.68 0.54 -2.47
C ARG A 149 -0.18 0.77 -1.26
N GLN A 150 0.08 0.05 -0.18
CA GLN A 150 -0.53 0.34 1.11
C GLN A 150 -0.07 1.71 1.59
N HIS A 151 -1.00 2.52 2.08
CA HIS A 151 -0.67 3.81 2.68
C HIS A 151 -0.50 3.64 4.21
N PRO A 152 0.47 4.32 4.85
CA PRO A 152 0.74 4.18 6.30
C PRO A 152 -0.48 4.45 7.19
N ASP A 153 -1.33 5.40 6.77
CA ASP A 153 -2.55 5.78 7.49
C ASP A 153 -3.77 4.88 7.20
N GLY A 154 -3.56 3.75 6.52
CA GLY A 154 -4.61 2.86 6.03
C GLY A 154 -5.02 3.16 4.59
N GLY A 155 -5.81 2.28 3.97
CA GLY A 155 -6.15 2.41 2.55
C GLY A 155 -4.93 2.22 1.64
N HIS A 156 -4.92 2.93 0.50
CA HIS A 156 -3.89 2.77 -0.52
C HIS A 156 -3.46 4.09 -1.14
N GLU A 157 -2.18 4.17 -1.47
CA GLU A 157 -1.63 5.21 -2.31
C GLU A 157 -1.77 4.81 -3.79
N LEU A 158 -2.31 5.74 -4.59
CA LEU A 158 -2.38 5.63 -6.05
C LEU A 158 -1.19 6.36 -6.66
N LEU A 159 -0.19 5.61 -7.12
CA LEU A 159 1.03 6.15 -7.72
C LEU A 159 0.93 6.09 -9.24
N VAL A 160 0.86 7.24 -9.90
CA VAL A 160 0.91 7.30 -11.37
C VAL A 160 2.37 7.35 -11.84
N LYS A 161 2.69 6.64 -12.92
CA LYS A 161 3.99 6.75 -13.57
C LYS A 161 4.15 8.18 -14.09
N HIS A 162 5.21 8.85 -13.67
CA HIS A 162 5.52 10.21 -14.05
C HIS A 162 7.02 10.29 -14.38
N TRP A 163 7.33 10.40 -15.67
CA TRP A 163 8.69 10.25 -16.21
C TRP A 163 9.34 8.94 -15.77
N ASP A 164 10.50 9.00 -15.11
CA ASP A 164 11.30 7.84 -14.69
C ASP A 164 10.90 7.28 -13.32
N GLY A 165 9.88 7.87 -12.68
CA GLY A 165 9.44 7.46 -11.36
C GLY A 165 7.94 7.50 -11.19
N PHE A 166 7.54 7.67 -9.93
CA PHE A 166 6.16 7.74 -9.51
C PHE A 166 5.86 9.05 -8.82
N ARG A 167 4.60 9.47 -8.93
CA ARG A 167 4.03 10.55 -8.14
C ARG A 167 2.66 10.10 -7.64
N ALA A 168 2.32 10.50 -6.42
CA ALA A 168 1.07 10.10 -5.81
C ALA A 168 -0.10 10.93 -6.31
N MET A 169 -1.29 10.35 -6.33
CA MET A 169 -2.54 11.07 -6.53
C MET A 169 -3.01 11.62 -5.19
N GLN A 170 -3.35 12.91 -5.16
CA GLN A 170 -3.89 13.57 -3.98
C GLN A 170 -5.12 14.41 -4.33
N VAL A 171 -5.96 14.64 -3.32
CA VAL A 171 -6.99 15.67 -3.36
C VAL A 171 -6.32 17.06 -3.40
N GLY A 172 -6.84 17.94 -4.24
CA GLY A 172 -6.31 19.30 -4.37
C GLY A 172 -7.25 20.25 -5.09
N GLY A 173 -6.66 21.31 -5.66
CA GLY A 173 -7.38 22.45 -6.22
C GLY A 173 -8.00 23.35 -5.15
N ASP A 174 -8.46 24.53 -5.56
CA ASP A 174 -8.91 25.61 -4.65
C ASP A 174 -10.04 25.17 -3.71
N MET A 175 -10.88 24.23 -4.16
CA MET A 175 -12.06 23.76 -3.42
C MET A 175 -11.89 22.36 -2.80
N GLY A 176 -10.70 21.74 -2.92
CA GLY A 176 -10.45 20.39 -2.41
C GLY A 176 -11.29 19.31 -3.09
N ARG A 177 -11.61 19.47 -4.37
CA ARG A 177 -12.40 18.50 -5.15
C ARG A 177 -11.72 18.04 -6.43
N ASP A 178 -10.56 18.60 -6.74
CA ASP A 178 -9.80 18.19 -7.90
C ASP A 178 -8.84 17.07 -7.52
N LEU A 179 -8.44 16.28 -8.51
CA LEU A 179 -7.38 15.30 -8.36
C LEU A 179 -6.12 15.83 -9.03
N VAL A 180 -5.05 15.95 -8.26
CA VAL A 180 -3.77 16.47 -8.71
C VAL A 180 -2.65 15.48 -8.44
N VAL A 181 -1.61 15.54 -9.25
CA VAL A 181 -0.38 14.79 -9.01
C VAL A 181 0.42 15.50 -7.92
N ALA A 182 0.77 14.77 -6.87
CA ALA A 182 1.56 15.29 -5.76
C ALA A 182 2.99 15.64 -6.18
N GLY A 183 3.63 16.49 -5.37
CA GLY A 183 5.04 16.83 -5.51
C GLY A 183 5.95 15.60 -5.40
N GLU A 184 7.19 15.74 -5.87
CA GLU A 184 8.18 14.68 -5.74
C GLU A 184 8.42 14.30 -4.28
N GLY A 185 8.32 13.00 -3.97
CA GLY A 185 8.52 12.48 -2.62
C GLY A 185 7.38 12.73 -1.64
N HIS A 186 6.29 13.38 -2.05
CA HIS A 186 5.12 13.59 -1.20
C HIS A 186 4.19 12.37 -1.24
N SER A 187 3.64 12.03 -0.08
CA SER A 187 2.57 11.05 0.03
C SER A 187 1.26 11.57 -0.58
N GLY A 188 0.50 10.68 -1.19
CA GLY A 188 -0.83 10.97 -1.72
C GLY A 188 -1.95 10.78 -0.71
N THR A 189 -3.18 10.90 -1.20
CA THR A 189 -4.37 10.55 -0.43
C THR A 189 -4.45 9.04 -0.20
N ALA A 190 -4.89 8.64 0.98
CA ALA A 190 -5.10 7.27 1.41
C ALA A 190 -6.43 6.71 0.86
N TRP A 191 -6.47 6.35 -0.42
CA TRP A 191 -7.69 5.93 -1.10
C TRP A 191 -8.23 4.58 -0.62
N GLU A 192 -9.55 4.49 -0.49
CA GLU A 192 -10.28 3.24 -0.26
C GLU A 192 -10.87 2.70 -1.57
N PHE A 193 -10.73 1.40 -1.78
CA PHE A 193 -11.34 0.69 -2.91
C PHE A 193 -12.56 -0.09 -2.44
N LEU A 194 -13.73 0.34 -2.87
CA LEU A 194 -15.00 -0.36 -2.61
C LEU A 194 -15.33 -1.19 -3.85
N LYS A 195 -15.23 -2.51 -3.74
CA LYS A 195 -15.51 -3.42 -4.86
C LYS A 195 -17.00 -3.37 -5.21
N VAL A 196 -17.30 -3.12 -6.48
CA VAL A 196 -18.66 -3.21 -7.02
C VAL A 196 -18.97 -4.68 -7.28
N CYS A 197 -19.99 -5.20 -6.62
CA CYS A 197 -20.48 -6.55 -6.86
C CYS A 197 -21.50 -6.53 -8.00
N SER A 198 -21.43 -7.49 -8.90
CA SER A 198 -22.55 -7.79 -9.79
C SER A 198 -23.63 -8.52 -9.00
N GLU A 199 -24.88 -8.07 -9.09
CA GLU A 199 -26.01 -8.97 -8.83
C GLU A 199 -25.99 -10.07 -9.90
N ILE A 200 -26.08 -11.33 -9.46
CA ILE A 200 -26.09 -12.52 -10.32
C ILE A 200 -27.51 -12.76 -10.82
#